data_AF-A0A257CBR0-F1
#
_entry.id   AF-A0A257CBR0-F1
#
_cell.length_a   1.000
_cell.length_b   1.000
_cell.length_c   1.000
_cell.angle_alpha   90.00
_cell.angle_beta   90.00
_cell.angle_gamma   90.00
#
_symmetry.space_group_name_H-M   'P 1'
#
loop_
_entity.id
_entity.type
_entity.pdbx_description
1 polymer ?
#
loop_
_entity_poly.entity_id
_entity_poly.type
_entity_poly.pdbx_seq_one_letter_code
_entity_poly.pdbx_strand_id
1 'polypeptide(L)'
;MRLGSVLLPGCLLPAPFLLAQAAVARATLTISVDAAGEVSAASMAESTGSAAVDAALPGAVLKCKFSPAFEIDASAPARKVVAEQRTLDLAWLPSAPAYSPHRCISPEYPHAARRAEETGRIVVLFRRDVAAGKIVSQLQADSPPLRTLRALTLNAVAACMAHDEVSTAVPADKVFSVMYDWRLQ
;
A
#
# COMPACT_ATOMS: atom_id res chain seq x y z
N MET A 1 8.45 -8.47 -23.84
CA MET A 1 7.31 -8.10 -22.98
C MET A 1 7.84 -7.48 -21.70
N ARG A 2 7.26 -6.39 -21.19
CA ARG A 2 7.70 -5.76 -19.93
C ARG A 2 6.68 -6.03 -18.82
N LEU A 3 7.14 -6.49 -17.67
CA LEU A 3 6.37 -6.59 -16.44
C LEU A 3 6.81 -5.45 -15.53
N GLY A 4 5.89 -4.54 -15.22
CA GLY A 4 6.18 -3.41 -14.34
C GLY A 4 6.47 -3.86 -12.91
N SER A 5 7.18 -2.99 -12.19
CA SER A 5 7.34 -3.08 -10.74
C SER A 5 5.97 -2.97 -10.06
N VAL A 6 5.83 -3.49 -8.83
CA VAL A 6 4.61 -3.40 -8.03
C VAL A 6 4.98 -2.88 -6.64
N LEU A 7 4.25 -1.88 -6.13
CA LEU A 7 4.47 -1.38 -4.78
C LEU A 7 4.32 -2.52 -3.76
N LEU A 8 5.36 -2.73 -2.95
CA LEU A 8 5.30 -3.71 -1.87
C LEU A 8 4.47 -3.16 -0.71
N PRO A 9 3.75 -4.02 0.03
CA PRO A 9 2.89 -3.55 1.10
C PRO A 9 3.66 -2.88 2.24
N GLY A 10 3.01 -1.94 2.92
CA GLY A 10 3.56 -1.25 4.09
C GLY A 10 4.29 0.06 3.79
N CYS A 11 4.21 0.63 2.58
CA CYS A 11 4.74 1.97 2.39
C CYS A 11 3.90 3.01 3.15
N LEU A 12 4.52 3.74 4.07
CA LEU A 12 3.85 4.75 4.90
C LEU A 12 3.55 6.02 4.12
N LEU A 13 2.35 6.55 4.30
CA LEU A 13 2.02 7.94 3.98
C LEU A 13 2.72 8.89 4.99
N PRO A 14 2.79 10.19 4.68
CA PRO A 14 3.28 11.20 5.62
C PRO A 14 2.60 11.17 7.00
N ALA A 15 3.15 11.96 7.92
CA ALA A 15 2.64 12.06 9.28
C ALA A 15 1.14 12.39 9.30
N PRO A 16 0.35 11.81 10.23
CA PRO A 16 -1.11 11.83 10.13
C PRO A 16 -1.69 13.24 10.29
N PHE A 17 -1.01 14.14 11.00
CA PHE A 17 -1.43 15.54 11.12
C PHE A 17 -1.34 16.30 9.80
N LEU A 18 -0.45 15.89 8.87
CA LEU A 18 -0.39 16.45 7.52
C LEU A 18 -1.56 15.95 6.68
N LEU A 19 -1.96 14.70 6.86
CA LEU A 19 -3.06 14.05 6.14
C LEU A 19 -4.46 14.47 6.62
N ALA A 20 -4.55 15.32 7.64
CA ALA A 20 -5.82 15.80 8.18
C ALA A 20 -6.45 16.83 7.22
N GLN A 21 -7.56 16.46 6.59
CA GLN A 21 -8.25 17.28 5.58
C GLN A 21 -9.75 17.00 5.61
N ALA A 22 -10.53 17.89 5.01
CA ALA A 22 -11.99 17.81 5.03
C ALA A 22 -12.58 16.72 4.11
N ALA A 23 -11.82 16.30 3.09
CA ALA A 23 -12.26 15.31 2.10
C ALA A 23 -11.15 14.31 1.79
N VAL A 24 -11.53 13.24 1.07
CA VAL A 24 -10.57 12.31 0.47
C VAL A 24 -9.71 13.10 -0.52
N ALA A 25 -8.39 13.12 -0.32
CA ALA A 25 -7.50 13.65 -1.35
C ALA A 25 -6.81 12.53 -2.10
N ARG A 26 -6.27 12.94 -3.25
CA ARG A 26 -5.57 12.10 -4.18
C ARG A 26 -4.32 12.82 -4.63
N ALA A 27 -3.30 12.04 -4.98
CA ALA A 27 -2.11 12.55 -5.61
C ALA A 27 -1.61 11.55 -6.64
N THR A 28 -1.04 12.07 -7.70
CA THR A 28 -0.36 11.30 -8.73
C THR A 28 1.10 11.72 -8.73
N LEU A 29 2.01 10.75 -8.64
CA LEU A 29 3.46 10.99 -8.65
C LEU A 29 4.09 10.29 -9.82
N THR A 30 5.09 10.93 -10.40
CA THR A 30 6.05 10.27 -11.27
C THR A 30 7.20 9.77 -10.41
N ILE A 31 7.49 8.48 -10.48
CA ILE A 31 8.55 7.83 -9.71
C ILE A 31 9.54 7.11 -10.64
N SER A 32 10.79 7.05 -10.20
CA SER A 32 11.84 6.21 -10.79
C SER A 32 12.21 5.12 -9.79
N VAL A 33 12.06 3.87 -10.21
CA VAL A 33 12.38 2.66 -9.44
C VAL A 33 13.61 2.02 -10.07
N ASP A 34 14.63 1.75 -9.28
CA ASP A 34 15.84 1.09 -9.76
C ASP A 34 15.67 -0.44 -9.89
N ALA A 35 16.72 -1.12 -10.33
CA ALA A 35 16.72 -2.58 -10.48
C ALA A 35 16.61 -3.34 -9.14
N ALA A 36 16.91 -2.70 -8.01
CA ALA A 36 16.76 -3.29 -6.68
C ALA A 36 15.33 -3.12 -6.12
N GLY A 37 14.47 -2.35 -6.81
CA GLY A 37 13.13 -2.03 -6.34
C GLY A 37 13.10 -0.84 -5.37
N GLU A 38 14.15 -0.02 -5.35
CA GLU A 38 14.20 1.21 -4.56
C GLU A 38 13.78 2.41 -5.39
N VAL A 39 13.10 3.37 -4.76
CA VAL A 39 12.70 4.61 -5.44
C VAL A 39 13.87 5.58 -5.39
N SER A 40 14.44 5.90 -6.56
CA SER A 40 15.56 6.82 -6.69
C SER A 40 15.13 8.27 -6.91
N ALA A 41 13.91 8.48 -7.41
CA ALA A 41 13.32 9.80 -7.58
C ALA A 41 11.78 9.72 -7.48
N ALA A 42 11.17 10.76 -6.90
CA ALA A 42 9.73 10.94 -6.86
C ALA A 42 9.41 12.42 -7.04
N SER A 43 8.43 12.73 -7.90
CA SER A 43 7.94 14.09 -8.09
C SER A 43 6.42 14.11 -8.21
N MET A 44 5.81 15.15 -7.67
CA MET A 44 4.37 15.38 -7.79
C MET A 44 4.02 15.69 -9.25
N ALA A 45 3.00 15.03 -9.78
CA ALA A 45 2.41 15.35 -11.08
C ALA A 45 1.09 16.10 -10.88
N GLU A 46 0.20 15.55 -10.07
CA GLU A 46 -1.11 16.13 -9.74
C GLU A 46 -1.44 15.89 -8.27
N SER A 47 -2.19 16.81 -7.65
CA SER A 47 -2.64 16.65 -6.28
C SER A 47 -3.93 17.40 -6.01
N THR A 48 -4.77 16.82 -5.15
CA THR A 48 -5.87 17.52 -4.48
C THR A 48 -5.62 17.72 -2.98
N GLY A 49 -4.40 17.41 -2.53
CA GLY A 49 -3.94 17.59 -1.15
C GLY A 49 -3.57 19.04 -0.80
N SER A 50 -3.12 19.26 0.43
CA SER A 50 -2.55 20.55 0.83
C SER A 50 -1.09 20.67 0.39
N ALA A 51 -0.59 21.90 0.25
CA ALA A 51 0.81 22.15 -0.09
C ALA A 51 1.81 21.48 0.89
N ALA A 52 1.43 21.37 2.18
CA ALA A 52 2.25 20.68 3.18
C ALA A 52 2.31 19.16 2.94
N VAL A 53 1.21 18.56 2.48
CA VAL A 53 1.19 17.15 2.07
C VAL A 53 2.00 16.94 0.80
N ASP A 54 1.82 17.80 -0.21
CA ASP A 54 2.52 17.71 -1.50
C ASP A 54 4.04 17.82 -1.33
N ALA A 55 4.51 18.62 -0.39
CA ALA A 55 5.93 18.72 -0.05
C ALA A 55 6.46 17.46 0.66
N ALA A 56 5.64 16.77 1.45
CA ALA A 56 6.05 15.60 2.23
C ALA A 56 5.91 14.27 1.47
N LEU A 57 4.99 14.21 0.51
CA LEU A 57 4.62 12.97 -0.18
C LEU A 57 5.79 12.33 -0.96
N PRO A 58 6.57 13.08 -1.77
CA PRO A 58 7.73 12.51 -2.47
C PRO A 58 8.73 11.89 -1.50
N GLY A 59 8.99 12.55 -0.36
CA GLY A 59 9.88 12.06 0.69
C GLY A 59 9.38 10.77 1.36
N ALA A 60 8.06 10.61 1.49
CA ALA A 60 7.47 9.35 1.96
C ALA A 60 7.61 8.24 0.92
N VAL A 61 7.35 8.56 -0.37
CA VAL A 61 7.44 7.61 -1.48
C VAL A 61 8.86 7.11 -1.71
N LEU A 62 9.88 7.93 -1.47
CA LEU A 62 11.29 7.52 -1.52
C LEU A 62 11.63 6.38 -0.54
N LYS A 63 10.83 6.18 0.51
CA LYS A 63 11.00 5.08 1.48
C LYS A 63 10.24 3.82 1.09
N CYS A 64 9.40 3.88 0.05
CA CYS A 64 8.69 2.70 -0.45
C CYS A 64 9.67 1.69 -1.06
N LYS A 65 9.24 0.43 -1.06
CA LYS A 65 9.90 -0.66 -1.80
C LYS A 65 8.97 -1.19 -2.86
N PHE A 66 9.52 -1.58 -3.99
CA PHE A 66 8.81 -2.13 -5.13
C PHE A 66 9.38 -3.50 -5.48
N SER A 67 8.55 -4.37 -6.05
CA SER A 67 9.07 -5.57 -6.72
C SER A 67 9.89 -5.14 -7.95
N PRO A 68 10.96 -5.85 -8.32
CA PRO A 68 11.71 -5.52 -9.51
C PRO A 68 10.83 -5.55 -10.77
N ALA A 69 11.09 -4.62 -11.70
CA ALA A 69 10.51 -4.69 -13.05
C ALA A 69 11.34 -5.64 -13.91
N PHE A 70 10.67 -6.35 -14.82
CA PHE A 70 11.32 -7.33 -15.69
C PHE A 70 11.05 -7.05 -17.17
N GLU A 71 12.09 -7.23 -17.98
CA GLU A 71 12.01 -7.35 -19.41
C GLU A 71 12.19 -8.82 -19.80
N ILE A 72 11.25 -9.32 -20.61
CA ILE A 72 11.24 -10.69 -21.13
C ILE A 72 11.56 -10.58 -22.62
N ASP A 73 12.71 -11.15 -23.01
CA ASP A 73 13.09 -11.32 -24.40
C ASP A 73 12.20 -12.39 -25.05
N ALA A 74 11.68 -12.10 -26.24
CA ALA A 74 10.83 -13.03 -26.98
C ALA A 74 11.63 -14.19 -27.59
N SER A 75 12.94 -14.02 -27.77
CA SER A 75 13.85 -14.99 -28.39
C SER A 75 14.53 -15.93 -27.38
N ALA A 76 14.54 -15.57 -26.10
CA ALA A 76 14.98 -16.43 -25.00
C ALA A 76 14.19 -16.07 -23.73
N PRO A 77 13.62 -17.04 -22.97
CA PRO A 77 12.76 -16.77 -21.81
C PRO A 77 13.51 -16.21 -20.58
N ALA A 78 14.71 -15.65 -20.76
CA ALA A 78 15.48 -15.02 -19.71
C ALA A 78 14.79 -13.72 -19.26
N ARG A 79 14.60 -13.58 -17.95
CA ARG A 79 14.08 -12.36 -17.33
C ARG A 79 15.25 -11.45 -17.00
N LYS A 80 15.27 -10.25 -17.57
CA LYS A 80 16.23 -9.21 -17.22
C LYS A 80 15.57 -8.22 -16.26
N VAL A 81 16.18 -7.98 -15.11
CA VAL A 81 15.74 -6.94 -14.19
C VAL A 81 16.11 -5.57 -14.76
N VAL A 82 15.19 -4.62 -14.73
CA VAL A 82 15.38 -3.28 -15.31
C VAL A 82 14.86 -2.19 -14.37
N ALA A 83 15.48 -1.01 -14.44
CA ALA A 83 14.92 0.19 -13.83
C ALA A 83 13.67 0.65 -14.60
N GLU A 84 12.74 1.31 -13.91
CA GLU A 84 11.46 1.73 -14.45
C GLU A 84 11.10 3.13 -13.99
N GLN A 85 10.56 3.93 -14.92
CA GLN A 85 9.84 5.15 -14.58
C GLN A 85 8.34 4.84 -14.69
N ARG A 86 7.57 5.17 -13.67
CA ARG A 86 6.13 4.91 -13.64
C ARG A 86 5.37 5.97 -12.87
N THR A 87 4.05 5.95 -13.05
CA THR A 87 3.12 6.75 -12.28
C THR A 87 2.61 5.96 -11.07
N LEU A 88 2.45 6.65 -9.94
CA LEU A 88 1.89 6.14 -8.70
C LEU A 88 0.69 6.99 -8.30
N ASP A 89 -0.49 6.39 -8.31
CA ASP A 89 -1.73 7.04 -7.87
C ASP A 89 -2.03 6.69 -6.42
N LEU A 90 -2.22 7.74 -5.61
CA LEU A 90 -2.42 7.65 -4.19
C LEU A 90 -3.77 8.27 -3.82
N ALA A 91 -4.41 7.68 -2.82
CA ALA A 91 -5.61 8.23 -2.19
C ALA A 91 -5.57 7.95 -0.69
N TRP A 92 -6.00 8.92 0.10
CA TRP A 92 -6.09 8.77 1.55
C TRP A 92 -7.38 9.38 2.09
N LEU A 93 -7.89 8.74 3.15
CA LEU A 93 -9.12 9.15 3.79
C LEU A 93 -8.90 10.38 4.68
N PRO A 94 -9.89 11.27 4.79
CA PRO A 94 -9.85 12.36 5.75
C PRO A 94 -9.80 11.79 7.17
N SER A 95 -8.87 12.28 7.98
CA SER A 95 -8.81 11.97 9.42
C SER A 95 -8.72 10.47 9.75
N ALA A 96 -7.99 9.70 8.93
CA ALA A 96 -7.66 8.33 9.30
C ALA A 96 -6.93 8.30 10.66
N PRO A 97 -7.37 7.48 11.63
CA PRO A 97 -6.69 7.39 12.92
C PRO A 97 -5.20 7.06 12.75
N ALA A 98 -4.36 7.61 13.63
CA ALA A 98 -2.90 7.41 13.56
C ALA A 98 -2.49 5.92 13.61
N TYR A 99 -3.33 5.06 14.20
CA TYR A 99 -3.15 3.62 14.36
C TYR A 99 -3.81 2.79 13.24
N SER A 100 -4.32 3.43 12.19
CA SER A 100 -5.07 2.74 11.13
C SER A 100 -4.15 2.19 10.04
N PRO A 101 -4.43 1.01 9.46
CA PRO A 101 -3.78 0.53 8.24
C PRO A 101 -3.90 1.49 7.05
N HIS A 102 -4.87 2.42 7.08
CA HIS A 102 -4.96 3.53 6.10
C HIS A 102 -3.82 4.57 6.20
N ARG A 103 -2.91 4.42 7.18
CA ARG A 103 -1.64 5.16 7.23
C ARG A 103 -0.63 4.70 6.19
N CYS A 104 -0.83 3.52 5.63
CA CYS A 104 -0.01 3.03 4.53
C CYS A 104 -0.75 3.17 3.21
N ILE A 105 0.02 3.32 2.14
CA ILE A 105 -0.48 3.31 0.77
C ILE A 105 -1.19 1.97 0.52
N SER A 106 -2.40 2.06 -0.02
CA SER A 106 -3.16 0.88 -0.41
C SER A 106 -2.39 0.07 -1.46
N PRO A 107 -2.32 -1.25 -1.33
CA PRO A 107 -1.62 -2.07 -2.30
C PRO A 107 -2.31 -2.02 -3.67
N GLU A 108 -1.50 -2.12 -4.73
CA GLU A 108 -2.00 -2.17 -6.11
C GLU A 108 -2.79 -3.44 -6.40
N TYR A 109 -3.74 -3.36 -7.34
CA TYR A 109 -4.55 -4.52 -7.75
C TYR A 109 -3.69 -5.57 -8.48
N PRO A 110 -3.53 -6.80 -7.95
CA PRO A 110 -2.67 -7.80 -8.58
C PRO A 110 -3.19 -8.22 -9.95
N HIS A 111 -2.28 -8.32 -10.92
CA HIS A 111 -2.62 -8.79 -12.26
C HIS A 111 -3.18 -10.23 -12.26
N ALA A 112 -2.72 -11.10 -11.36
CA ALA A 112 -3.28 -12.45 -11.18
C ALA A 112 -4.74 -12.42 -10.71
N ALA A 113 -5.06 -11.57 -9.72
CA ALA A 113 -6.43 -11.36 -9.24
C ALA A 113 -7.32 -10.77 -10.33
N ARG A 114 -6.78 -9.83 -11.13
CA ARG A 114 -7.48 -9.23 -12.28
C ARG A 114 -7.84 -10.27 -13.33
N ARG A 115 -6.91 -11.17 -13.68
CA ARG A 115 -7.16 -12.28 -14.63
C ARG A 115 -8.16 -13.31 -14.11
N ALA A 116 -8.20 -13.51 -12.81
CA ALA A 116 -9.14 -14.41 -12.15
C ALA A 116 -10.48 -13.73 -11.81
N GLU A 117 -10.66 -12.45 -12.20
CA GLU A 117 -11.86 -11.65 -11.90
C GLU A 117 -12.22 -11.63 -10.39
N GLU A 118 -11.23 -11.79 -9.51
CA GLU A 118 -11.43 -11.75 -8.06
C GLU A 118 -11.90 -10.35 -7.68
N THR A 119 -13.12 -10.17 -7.18
CA THR A 119 -13.64 -8.89 -6.67
C THR A 119 -14.39 -9.09 -5.36
N GLY A 120 -14.33 -8.12 -4.46
CA GLY A 120 -15.12 -8.18 -3.25
C GLY A 120 -14.55 -7.41 -2.08
N ARG A 121 -15.17 -7.63 -0.93
CA ARG A 121 -14.87 -6.91 0.30
C ARG A 121 -14.15 -7.82 1.28
N ILE A 122 -13.04 -7.33 1.82
CA ILE A 122 -12.23 -8.03 2.81
C ILE A 122 -12.18 -7.17 4.07
N VAL A 123 -12.58 -7.76 5.21
CA VAL A 123 -12.52 -7.12 6.52
C VAL A 123 -11.45 -7.81 7.35
N VAL A 124 -10.45 -7.04 7.77
CA VAL A 124 -9.37 -7.49 8.65
C VAL A 124 -9.57 -6.88 10.02
N LEU A 125 -9.70 -7.75 11.02
CA LEU A 125 -9.61 -7.38 12.43
C LEU A 125 -8.15 -7.32 12.84
N PHE A 126 -7.79 -6.33 13.64
CA PHE A 126 -6.46 -6.25 14.23
C PHE A 126 -6.54 -5.76 15.67
N ARG A 127 -5.61 -6.24 16.50
CA ARG A 127 -5.45 -5.82 17.89
C ARG A 127 -4.00 -5.95 18.32
N ARG A 128 -3.60 -5.21 19.34
CA ARG A 128 -2.33 -5.42 20.02
C ARG A 128 -2.45 -6.61 20.97
N ASP A 129 -1.60 -7.60 20.78
CA ASP A 129 -1.39 -8.68 21.74
C ASP A 129 -0.52 -8.13 22.88
N VAL A 130 -1.10 -8.05 24.08
CA VAL A 130 -0.43 -7.51 25.27
C VAL A 130 0.71 -8.41 25.74
N ALA A 131 0.60 -9.72 25.55
CA ALA A 131 1.62 -10.68 25.97
C ALA A 131 2.81 -10.69 25.01
N ALA A 132 2.55 -10.62 23.70
CA ALA A 132 3.59 -10.62 22.67
C ALA A 132 4.12 -9.21 22.34
N GLY A 133 3.43 -8.14 22.75
CA GLY A 133 3.75 -6.76 22.39
C GLY A 133 3.57 -6.43 20.90
N LYS A 134 2.95 -7.32 20.12
CA LYS A 134 2.83 -7.25 18.66
C LYS A 134 1.39 -7.06 18.21
N ILE A 135 1.19 -6.52 17.01
CA ILE A 135 -0.14 -6.49 16.40
C ILE A 135 -0.44 -7.87 15.78
N VAL A 136 -1.62 -8.40 16.08
CA VAL A 136 -2.16 -9.62 15.48
C VAL A 136 -3.34 -9.24 14.63
N SER A 137 -3.35 -9.71 13.38
CA SER A 137 -4.43 -9.47 12.41
C SER A 137 -5.08 -10.78 12.00
N GLN A 138 -6.41 -10.78 11.88
CA GLN A 138 -7.22 -11.92 11.45
C GLN A 138 -8.36 -11.46 10.54
N LEU A 139 -8.85 -12.34 9.67
CA LEU A 139 -10.02 -12.05 8.83
C LEU A 139 -11.31 -12.19 9.64
N GLN A 140 -12.28 -11.30 9.41
CA GLN A 140 -13.58 -11.38 10.08
C GLN A 140 -14.57 -12.29 9.34
N ALA A 141 -14.67 -12.16 8.01
CA ALA A 141 -15.54 -12.94 7.16
C ALA A 141 -15.10 -12.81 5.70
N ASP A 142 -15.24 -13.88 4.92
CA ASP A 142 -14.86 -13.94 3.52
C ASP A 142 -16.09 -14.14 2.62
N SER A 143 -16.17 -13.36 1.54
CA SER A 143 -16.94 -13.73 0.33
C SER A 143 -16.11 -14.72 -0.53
N PRO A 144 -16.71 -15.56 -1.39
CA PRO A 144 -16.03 -16.67 -2.09
C PRO A 144 -14.94 -16.20 -3.09
N PRO A 145 -14.11 -17.13 -3.62
CA PRO A 145 -12.70 -17.28 -3.28
C PRO A 145 -11.78 -16.10 -3.71
N LEU A 146 -11.59 -15.12 -2.83
CA LEU A 146 -10.62 -14.04 -3.00
C LEU A 146 -9.20 -14.46 -2.59
N ARG A 147 -8.65 -15.52 -3.18
CA ARG A 147 -7.39 -16.12 -2.71
C ARG A 147 -6.23 -15.13 -2.77
N THR A 148 -6.06 -14.46 -3.90
CA THR A 148 -4.95 -13.53 -4.14
C THR A 148 -5.15 -12.26 -3.32
N LEU A 149 -6.37 -11.70 -3.36
CA LEU A 149 -6.68 -10.45 -2.67
C LEU A 149 -6.63 -10.60 -1.15
N ARG A 150 -7.04 -11.76 -0.61
CA ARG A 150 -6.95 -12.06 0.83
C ARG A 150 -5.52 -12.02 1.34
N ALA A 151 -4.62 -12.76 0.68
CA ALA A 151 -3.22 -12.82 1.08
C ALA A 151 -2.58 -11.42 1.00
N LEU A 152 -2.87 -10.68 -0.06
CA LEU A 152 -2.39 -9.31 -0.23
C LEU A 152 -2.91 -8.38 0.87
N THR A 153 -4.21 -8.39 1.16
CA THR A 153 -4.80 -7.51 2.18
C THR A 153 -4.23 -7.81 3.57
N LEU A 154 -4.11 -9.09 3.94
CA LEU A 154 -3.48 -9.46 5.21
C LEU A 154 -2.02 -9.01 5.28
N ASN A 155 -1.24 -9.23 4.22
CA ASN A 155 0.15 -8.79 4.16
C ASN A 155 0.26 -7.27 4.24
N ALA A 156 -0.66 -6.52 3.62
CA ALA A 156 -0.67 -5.06 3.68
C ALA A 156 -0.98 -4.52 5.07
N VAL A 157 -1.96 -5.10 5.76
CA VAL A 157 -2.25 -4.76 7.15
C VAL A 157 -1.06 -5.10 8.04
N ALA A 158 -0.52 -6.32 7.94
CA ALA A 158 0.61 -6.74 8.75
C ALA A 158 1.85 -5.86 8.52
N ALA A 159 2.21 -5.58 7.25
CA ALA A 159 3.34 -4.72 6.92
C ALA A 159 3.13 -3.28 7.41
N CYS A 160 1.91 -2.75 7.34
CA CYS A 160 1.63 -1.42 7.87
C CYS A 160 1.74 -1.38 9.40
N MET A 161 1.21 -2.40 10.08
CA MET A 161 1.25 -2.53 11.54
C MET A 161 2.64 -2.88 12.07
N ALA A 162 3.60 -3.25 11.22
CA ALA A 162 4.98 -3.48 11.59
C ALA A 162 5.76 -2.17 11.81
N HIS A 163 5.23 -1.03 11.35
CA HIS A 163 5.85 0.26 11.64
C HIS A 163 5.60 0.68 13.08
N ASP A 164 6.66 1.05 13.79
CA ASP A 164 6.58 1.54 15.17
C ASP A 164 5.62 2.72 15.32
N GLU A 165 5.65 3.66 14.37
CA GLU A 165 4.77 4.84 14.34
C GLU A 165 3.28 4.50 14.30
N VAL A 166 2.92 3.36 13.70
CA VAL A 166 1.53 2.91 13.58
C VAL A 166 1.18 1.97 14.71
N SER A 167 2.05 1.02 15.02
CA SER A 167 1.82 0.00 16.04
C SER A 167 1.66 0.62 17.42
N THR A 168 2.54 1.55 17.82
CA THR A 168 2.53 2.21 19.14
C THR A 168 1.25 3.02 19.39
N ALA A 169 0.61 3.49 18.33
CA ALA A 169 -0.65 4.21 18.43
C ALA A 169 -1.87 3.29 18.68
N VAL A 170 -1.74 1.96 18.50
CA VAL A 170 -2.83 0.99 18.69
C VAL A 170 -3.05 0.71 20.20
N PRO A 171 -4.24 1.02 20.74
CA PRO A 171 -4.59 0.67 22.13
C PRO A 171 -4.57 -0.84 22.40
N ALA A 172 -4.10 -1.23 23.59
CA ALA A 172 -3.83 -2.62 23.95
C ALA A 172 -5.09 -3.47 24.26
N ASP A 173 -6.23 -2.81 24.48
CA ASP A 173 -7.48 -3.36 25.01
C ASP A 173 -8.62 -3.40 23.98
N LYS A 174 -8.35 -3.02 22.73
CA LYS A 174 -9.40 -2.86 21.71
C LYS A 174 -9.11 -3.67 20.45
N VAL A 175 -10.19 -4.17 19.86
CA VAL A 175 -10.18 -4.77 18.53
C VAL A 175 -10.65 -3.72 17.54
N PHE A 176 -9.90 -3.55 16.48
CA PHE A 176 -10.21 -2.65 15.39
C PHE A 176 -10.43 -3.44 14.12
N SER A 177 -11.12 -2.84 13.17
CA SER A 177 -11.36 -3.41 11.85
C SER A 177 -10.95 -2.43 10.76
N VAL A 178 -10.36 -2.94 9.69
CA VAL A 178 -10.18 -2.21 8.44
C VAL A 178 -10.88 -2.96 7.31
N MET A 179 -11.44 -2.23 6.36
CA MET A 179 -12.16 -2.77 5.22
C MET A 179 -11.47 -2.36 3.92
N TYR A 180 -11.23 -3.35 3.05
CA TYR A 180 -10.77 -3.14 1.69
C TYR A 180 -11.88 -3.55 0.73
N ASP A 181 -12.27 -2.63 -0.16
CA ASP A 181 -13.26 -2.85 -1.22
C ASP A 181 -12.51 -2.96 -2.56
N TRP A 182 -12.33 -4.20 -3.03
CA TRP A 182 -11.61 -4.51 -4.25
C TRP A 182 -12.58 -4.58 -5.43
N ARG A 183 -12.41 -3.68 -6.39
CA ARG A 183 -13.21 -3.60 -7.61
C ARG A 183 -12.32 -3.59 -8.83
N LEU A 184 -12.73 -4.31 -9.87
CA LEU A 184 -12.09 -4.21 -11.17
C LEU A 184 -12.28 -2.77 -11.69
N GLN A 185 -11.17 -2.10 -11.94
CA GLN A 185 -11.10 -0.83 -12.67
C GLN A 185 -10.82 -1.09 -14.13
#